data_AF-A0A1L6TC59-F1
#
_entry.id   AF-A0A1L6TC59-F1
#
_cell.length_a   1.000
_cell.length_b   1.000
_cell.length_c   1.000
_cell.angle_alpha   90.00
_cell.angle_beta   90.00
_cell.angle_gamma   90.00
#
_symmetry.space_group_name_H-M   'P 1'
#
loop_
_entity.id
_entity.type
_entity.pdbx_description
1 polymer ?
#
loop_
_entity_poly.entity_id
_entity_poly.type
_entity_poly.pdbx_seq_one_letter_code
_entity_poly.pdbx_strand_id
1 'polypeptide(L)'
;MASSIISSVISDKDGVELNALKDDKTTTLSLQSEQSLLTAAADEILVKAQKNQVLSVQDSSISVDDKSIQLSVGDGTYIKIEDGKIELSCNGNSIELGSDIKINGANITVSSQNTTTVSATQEVALKAMTVSAS
;
A
#
# COMPACT_ATOMS: atom_id res chain seq x y z
N MET A 1 -33.29 24.91 -1.36
CA MET A 1 -33.20 24.75 0.10
C MET A 1 -32.16 23.70 0.39
N ALA A 2 -31.06 24.04 1.06
CA ALA A 2 -30.07 23.06 1.47
C ALA A 2 -30.70 22.21 2.57
N SER A 3 -31.14 20.99 2.23
CA SER A 3 -31.59 20.02 3.22
C SER A 3 -30.37 19.68 4.06
N SER A 4 -30.36 20.09 5.34
CA SER A 4 -29.34 19.63 6.28
C SER A 4 -29.47 18.11 6.38
N ILE A 5 -28.43 17.39 5.98
CA ILE A 5 -28.38 15.91 5.94
C ILE A 5 -28.08 15.34 7.34
N ILE A 6 -27.65 16.18 8.29
CA ILE A 6 -27.34 15.79 9.66
C ILE A 6 -28.66 15.56 10.41
N SER A 7 -28.90 14.32 10.84
CA SER A 7 -30.06 13.92 11.61
C SER A 7 -29.86 14.12 13.12
N SER A 8 -28.64 13.92 13.63
CA SER A 8 -28.33 14.19 15.04
C SER A 8 -26.85 14.46 15.29
N VAL A 9 -26.59 15.17 16.39
CA VAL A 9 -25.26 15.35 16.99
C VAL A 9 -25.38 14.97 18.46
N ILE A 10 -24.60 14.00 18.91
CA ILE A 10 -24.49 13.60 20.32
C ILE A 10 -23.12 14.03 20.80
N SER A 11 -23.06 14.72 21.94
CA SER A 11 -21.80 15.09 22.59
C SER A 11 -21.93 14.90 24.09
N ASP A 12 -21.08 14.03 24.64
CA ASP A 12 -21.09 13.67 26.05
C ASP A 12 -19.65 13.36 26.52
N LYS A 13 -19.53 12.66 27.66
CA LYS A 13 -18.24 12.27 28.24
C LYS A 13 -17.48 11.26 27.37
N ASP A 14 -18.21 10.45 26.59
CA ASP A 14 -17.69 9.36 25.77
C ASP A 14 -17.22 9.87 24.40
N GLY A 15 -17.71 11.05 23.99
CA GLY A 15 -17.13 11.81 22.89
C GLY A 15 -18.13 12.63 22.08
N VAL A 16 -17.95 12.64 20.76
CA VAL A 16 -18.84 13.30 19.80
C VAL A 16 -19.25 12.32 18.72
N GLU A 17 -20.54 12.22 18.42
CA GLU A 17 -21.09 11.41 17.34
C GLU A 17 -21.98 12.28 16.44
N LEU A 18 -21.73 12.21 15.14
CA LEU A 18 -22.51 12.85 14.09
C LEU A 18 -23.22 11.78 13.29
N ASN A 19 -24.56 11.85 13.24
CA ASN A 19 -25.38 10.95 12.43
C ASN A 19 -26.06 11.71 11.31
N ALA A 20 -26.06 11.09 10.14
CA ALA A 20 -26.80 11.51 8.97
C ALA A 20 -27.71 10.36 8.51
N LEU A 21 -29.00 10.63 8.37
CA LEU A 21 -29.99 9.65 7.92
C LEU A 21 -30.51 10.03 6.54
N LYS A 22 -30.46 9.09 5.61
CA LYS A 22 -31.07 9.24 4.29
C LYS A 22 -31.57 7.89 3.78
N ASP A 23 -32.84 7.82 3.39
CA ASP A 23 -33.45 6.63 2.79
C ASP A 23 -33.18 5.35 3.62
N ASP A 24 -33.41 5.44 4.92
CA ASP A 24 -33.15 4.38 5.94
C ASP A 24 -31.69 3.96 6.13
N LYS A 25 -30.74 4.64 5.48
CA LYS A 25 -29.31 4.46 5.71
C LYS A 25 -28.77 5.50 6.67
N THR A 26 -27.99 5.04 7.64
CA THR A 26 -27.27 5.89 8.59
C THR A 26 -25.80 5.96 8.22
N THR A 27 -25.27 7.18 8.15
CA THR A 27 -23.83 7.44 8.15
C THR A 27 -23.44 8.04 9.48
N THR A 28 -22.39 7.51 10.10
CA THR A 28 -21.92 7.93 11.42
C THR A 28 -20.46 8.37 11.34
N LEU A 29 -20.12 9.46 12.02
CA LEU A 29 -18.75 9.91 12.27
C LEU A 29 -18.60 10.16 13.78
N SER A 30 -17.71 9.43 14.44
CA SER A 30 -17.58 9.48 15.91
C SER A 30 -16.13 9.70 16.33
N LEU A 31 -15.92 10.62 17.27
CA LEU A 31 -14.70 10.80 18.03
C LEU A 31 -14.91 10.22 19.42
N GLN A 32 -14.23 9.13 19.77
CA GLN A 32 -14.31 8.45 21.05
C GLN A 32 -13.17 8.91 21.97
N SER A 33 -13.52 9.57 23.07
CA SER A 33 -12.55 10.25 23.96
C SER A 33 -11.65 9.27 24.71
N GLU A 34 -12.23 8.18 25.24
CA GLU A 34 -11.50 7.20 26.05
C GLU A 34 -10.45 6.42 25.24
N GLN A 35 -10.74 6.13 23.97
CA GLN A 35 -9.86 5.37 23.09
C GLN A 35 -8.98 6.28 22.21
N SER A 36 -9.20 7.60 22.23
CA SER A 36 -8.58 8.55 21.28
C SER A 36 -8.77 8.11 19.82
N LEU A 37 -9.98 7.64 19.49
CA LEU A 37 -10.28 6.99 18.22
C LEU A 37 -11.29 7.81 17.41
N LEU A 38 -10.99 8.00 16.12
CA LEU A 38 -11.95 8.52 15.15
C LEU A 38 -12.47 7.36 14.30
N THR A 39 -13.79 7.17 14.27
CA THR A 39 -14.44 6.14 13.45
C THR A 39 -15.43 6.76 12.48
N ALA A 40 -15.57 6.15 11.31
CA ALA A 40 -16.59 6.50 10.33
C ALA A 40 -17.25 5.21 9.84
N ALA A 41 -18.57 5.20 9.79
CA ALA A 41 -19.37 4.09 9.28
C ALA A 41 -20.28 4.60 8.16
N ALA A 42 -20.06 4.09 6.94
CA ALA A 42 -20.78 4.41 5.73
C ALA A 42 -20.61 3.27 4.70
N ASP A 43 -21.47 3.24 3.67
CA ASP A 43 -21.28 2.34 2.53
C ASP A 43 -19.96 2.63 1.79
N GLU A 44 -19.58 3.91 1.70
CA GLU A 44 -18.35 4.38 1.05
C GLU A 44 -17.76 5.56 1.84
N ILE A 45 -16.43 5.55 2.01
CA ILE A 45 -15.67 6.66 2.61
C ILE A 45 -14.63 7.15 1.60
N LEU A 46 -14.75 8.41 1.19
CA LEU A 46 -13.82 9.06 0.28
C LEU A 46 -12.92 10.04 1.03
N VAL A 47 -11.64 9.70 1.16
CA VAL A 47 -10.63 10.57 1.78
C VAL A 47 -9.74 11.17 0.68
N LYS A 48 -9.86 12.48 0.44
CA LYS A 48 -9.03 13.22 -0.52
C LYS A 48 -7.97 14.05 0.19
N ALA A 49 -6.72 13.90 -0.22
CA ALA A 49 -5.61 14.74 0.21
C ALA A 49 -5.10 15.59 -0.96
N GLN A 50 -4.57 16.79 -0.67
CA GLN A 50 -3.98 17.67 -1.70
C GLN A 50 -2.53 17.31 -2.06
N LYS A 51 -1.86 16.56 -1.18
CA LYS A 51 -0.45 16.21 -1.32
C LYS A 51 -0.26 14.73 -1.02
N ASN A 52 -0.13 14.40 0.26
CA ASN A 52 0.20 13.06 0.71
C ASN A 52 -0.93 12.54 1.61
N GLN A 53 -1.22 11.26 1.47
CA GLN A 53 -2.03 10.50 2.40
C GLN A 53 -1.16 9.40 3.00
N VAL A 54 -1.09 9.34 4.33
CA VAL A 54 -0.29 8.36 5.06
C VAL A 54 -1.17 7.67 6.08
N LEU A 55 -1.22 6.34 6.02
CA LEU A 55 -1.76 5.48 7.07
C LEU A 55 -0.59 4.74 7.71
N SER A 56 -0.33 4.96 9.01
CA SER A 56 0.86 4.43 9.68
C SER A 56 0.56 3.79 11.03
N VAL A 57 1.27 2.72 11.35
CA VAL A 57 1.34 2.11 12.67
C VAL A 57 2.82 1.85 12.97
N GLN A 58 3.38 2.60 13.93
CA GLN A 58 4.82 2.57 14.23
C GLN A 58 5.65 2.79 12.94
N ASP A 59 6.56 1.87 12.62
CA ASP A 59 7.43 1.94 11.44
C ASP A 59 6.78 1.37 10.16
N SER A 60 5.55 0.88 10.25
CA SER A 60 4.79 0.38 9.10
C SER A 60 3.89 1.48 8.54
N SER A 61 3.84 1.63 7.23
CA SER A 61 3.02 2.66 6.57
C SER A 61 2.52 2.27 5.19
N ILE A 62 1.39 2.86 4.82
CA ILE A 62 0.90 2.98 3.45
C ILE A 62 0.91 4.47 3.14
N SER A 63 1.68 4.88 2.14
CA SER A 63 1.74 6.26 1.66
C SER A 63 1.32 6.36 0.21
N VAL A 64 0.47 7.34 -0.08
CA VAL A 64 0.05 7.71 -1.43
C VAL A 64 0.38 9.19 -1.63
N ASP A 65 1.09 9.50 -2.69
CA ASP A 65 1.34 10.86 -3.17
C ASP A 65 0.97 11.00 -4.66
N ASP A 66 1.34 12.12 -5.28
CA ASP A 66 0.98 12.43 -6.67
C ASP A 66 1.66 11.53 -7.71
N LYS A 67 2.74 10.83 -7.33
CA LYS A 67 3.59 10.05 -8.24
C LYS A 67 3.81 8.61 -7.79
N SER A 68 3.48 8.31 -6.54
CA SER A 68 3.85 7.05 -5.91
C SER A 68 2.79 6.48 -4.98
N ILE A 69 2.83 5.15 -4.86
CA ILE A 69 2.15 4.37 -3.85
C ILE A 69 3.20 3.48 -3.21
N GLN A 70 3.34 3.53 -1.88
CA GLN A 70 4.32 2.73 -1.15
C GLN A 70 3.69 2.05 0.06
N LEU A 71 4.02 0.78 0.23
CA LEU A 71 3.77 -0.01 1.43
C LEU A 71 5.14 -0.32 2.06
N SER A 72 5.34 0.04 3.32
CA SER A 72 6.62 -0.14 4.02
C SER A 72 6.38 -0.83 5.37
N VAL A 73 7.29 -1.72 5.77
CA VAL A 73 7.22 -2.45 7.05
C VAL A 73 8.55 -2.38 7.79
N GLY A 74 8.92 -1.21 8.32
CA GLY A 74 10.22 -1.04 9.01
C GLY A 74 11.42 -1.45 8.14
N ASP A 75 12.62 -1.50 8.74
CA ASP A 75 13.86 -2.17 8.27
C ASP A 75 14.36 -2.01 6.81
N GLY A 76 13.74 -1.16 5.99
CA GLY A 76 14.02 -1.02 4.56
C GLY A 76 13.22 -1.98 3.68
N THR A 77 12.28 -2.75 4.23
CA THR A 77 11.35 -3.60 3.46
C THR A 77 10.16 -2.80 2.95
N TYR A 78 9.93 -2.83 1.64
CA TYR A 78 8.82 -2.10 1.01
C TYR A 78 8.38 -2.67 -0.35
N ILE A 79 7.18 -2.26 -0.76
CA ILE A 79 6.67 -2.33 -2.13
C ILE A 79 6.38 -0.90 -2.56
N LYS A 80 6.97 -0.45 -3.66
CA LYS A 80 6.81 0.90 -4.20
C LYS A 80 6.39 0.85 -5.65
N ILE A 81 5.39 1.65 -6.01
CA ILE A 81 5.01 1.94 -7.39
C ILE A 81 5.31 3.41 -7.60
N GLU A 82 6.18 3.75 -8.54
CA GLU A 82 6.57 5.14 -8.83
C GLU A 82 7.00 5.26 -10.29
N ASP A 83 6.56 6.33 -10.97
CA ASP A 83 6.95 6.64 -12.35
C ASP A 83 6.82 5.45 -13.33
N GLY A 84 5.75 4.67 -13.18
CA GLY A 84 5.46 3.50 -14.01
C GLY A 84 6.35 2.27 -13.74
N LYS A 85 7.10 2.29 -12.62
CA LYS A 85 7.92 1.18 -12.14
C LYS A 85 7.33 0.58 -10.88
N ILE A 86 7.64 -0.70 -10.65
CA ILE A 86 7.33 -1.41 -9.41
C ILE A 86 8.65 -1.88 -8.81
N GLU A 87 8.91 -1.55 -7.56
CA GLU A 87 10.07 -2.00 -6.80
C GLU A 87 9.60 -2.77 -5.56
N LEU A 88 10.16 -3.96 -5.35
CA LEU A 88 10.01 -4.73 -4.14
C LEU A 88 11.39 -4.84 -3.50
N SER A 89 11.54 -4.36 -2.26
CA SER A 89 12.77 -4.42 -1.49
C SER A 89 12.54 -5.19 -0.20
N CYS A 90 13.46 -6.11 0.13
CA CYS A 90 13.45 -6.84 1.40
C CYS A 90 14.88 -7.22 1.78
N ASN A 91 15.35 -6.67 2.92
CA ASN A 91 16.66 -7.00 3.50
C ASN A 91 17.83 -6.92 2.50
N GLY A 92 17.85 -5.88 1.66
CA GLY A 92 18.90 -5.66 0.66
C GLY A 92 18.77 -6.47 -0.64
N ASN A 93 17.74 -7.31 -0.77
CA ASN A 93 17.36 -7.90 -2.06
C ASN A 93 16.29 -7.01 -2.71
N SER A 94 16.33 -6.89 -4.04
CA SER A 94 15.33 -6.11 -4.78
C SER A 94 14.87 -6.78 -6.06
N ILE A 95 13.61 -6.50 -6.42
CA ILE A 95 13.03 -6.80 -7.72
C ILE A 95 12.48 -5.49 -8.28
N GLU A 96 12.96 -5.09 -9.46
CA GLU A 96 12.49 -3.89 -10.17
C GLU A 96 11.80 -4.31 -11.47
N LEU A 97 10.58 -3.83 -11.68
CA LEU A 97 9.79 -3.98 -12.91
C LEU A 97 9.60 -2.61 -13.54
N GLY A 98 10.08 -2.42 -14.76
CA GLY A 98 9.90 -1.19 -15.55
C GLY A 98 10.12 -1.47 -17.02
N SER A 99 10.94 -0.64 -17.69
CA SER A 99 11.44 -0.95 -19.04
C SER A 99 12.29 -2.22 -19.06
N ASP A 100 12.96 -2.50 -17.95
CA ASP A 100 13.74 -3.71 -17.69
C ASP A 100 13.13 -4.46 -16.51
N ILE A 101 13.47 -5.75 -16.40
CA ILE A 101 13.24 -6.55 -15.19
C ILE A 101 14.60 -6.81 -14.56
N LYS A 102 14.81 -6.36 -13.33
CA LYS A 102 16.05 -6.60 -12.56
C LYS A 102 15.74 -7.37 -11.30
N ILE A 103 16.58 -8.35 -11.00
CA ILE A 103 16.52 -9.14 -9.77
C ILE A 103 17.90 -9.04 -9.14
N ASN A 104 17.99 -8.40 -7.98
CA ASN A 104 19.23 -8.22 -7.23
C ASN A 104 19.11 -8.96 -5.90
N GLY A 105 20.10 -9.79 -5.60
CA GLY A 105 20.17 -10.48 -4.32
C GLY A 105 21.48 -11.23 -4.18
N ALA A 106 21.86 -11.53 -2.94
CA ALA A 106 23.07 -12.29 -2.67
C ALA A 106 22.99 -13.73 -3.21
N ASN A 107 21.79 -14.32 -3.18
CA ASN A 107 21.50 -15.65 -3.68
C ASN A 107 20.20 -15.63 -4.49
N ILE A 108 20.27 -15.98 -5.78
CA ILE A 108 19.11 -16.11 -6.65
C ILE A 108 18.98 -17.57 -7.05
N THR A 109 17.94 -18.23 -6.53
CA THR A 109 17.64 -19.63 -6.85
C THR A 109 16.47 -19.69 -7.82
N VAL A 110 16.67 -20.32 -8.98
CA VAL A 110 15.62 -20.61 -9.96
C VAL A 110 15.42 -22.12 -9.99
N SER A 111 14.24 -22.59 -9.59
CA SER A 111 13.89 -24.02 -9.59
C SER A 111 12.69 -24.30 -10.48
N SER A 112 12.71 -25.46 -11.14
CA SER A 112 11.60 -25.96 -11.96
C SER A 112 11.49 -27.47 -11.77
N GLN A 113 10.27 -27.99 -11.78
CA GLN A 113 10.02 -29.44 -11.69
C GLN A 113 10.24 -30.16 -13.02
N ASN A 114 10.38 -29.43 -14.13
CA ASN A 114 10.51 -30.01 -15.46
C ASN A 114 11.64 -29.35 -16.24
N THR A 115 11.42 -28.13 -16.73
CA THR A 115 12.41 -27.39 -17.52
C THR A 115 12.41 -25.92 -17.16
N THR A 116 13.59 -25.29 -17.26
CA THR A 116 13.77 -23.84 -17.24
C THR A 116 14.25 -23.43 -18.62
N THR A 117 13.43 -22.67 -19.34
CA THR A 117 13.77 -22.20 -20.69
C THR A 117 14.11 -20.72 -20.65
N VAL A 118 15.26 -20.35 -21.20
CA VAL A 118 15.65 -18.95 -21.42
C VAL A 118 15.73 -18.73 -22.92
N SER A 119 14.90 -17.83 -23.44
CA SER A 119 14.87 -17.45 -24.85
C SER A 119 14.90 -15.93 -24.98
N ALA A 120 15.58 -15.44 -26.01
CA ALA A 120 15.70 -14.03 -26.30
C ALA A 120 15.66 -13.81 -27.82
N THR A 121 15.21 -12.63 -28.24
CA THR A 121 15.22 -12.20 -29.65
C THR A 121 16.60 -11.71 -30.10
N GLN A 122 17.52 -11.51 -29.14
CA GLN A 122 18.88 -11.04 -29.33
C GLN A 122 19.84 -11.90 -28.48
N GLU A 123 21.13 -11.54 -28.47
CA GLU A 123 22.16 -12.22 -27.71
C GLU A 123 21.88 -12.25 -26.20
N VAL A 124 22.12 -13.40 -25.57
CA VAL A 124 22.08 -13.58 -24.12
C VAL A 124 23.50 -13.56 -23.56
N ALA A 125 23.86 -12.48 -22.88
CA ALA A 125 25.15 -12.37 -22.20
C ALA A 125 25.10 -12.97 -20.79
N LEU A 126 25.90 -14.01 -20.55
CA LEU A 126 26.06 -14.64 -19.23
C LEU A 126 27.49 -14.45 -18.74
N LYS A 127 27.68 -13.72 -17.64
CA LYS A 127 28.98 -13.57 -16.98
C LYS A 127 29.01 -14.42 -15.72
N ALA A 128 29.60 -15.62 -15.80
CA ALA A 128 29.81 -16.48 -14.65
C ALA A 128 31.27 -16.41 -14.16
N MET A 129 31.50 -16.43 -12.84
CA MET A 129 32.83 -16.62 -12.25
C MET A 129 33.12 -18.09 -11.92
N THR A 130 32.09 -18.91 -11.68
CA THR A 130 32.16 -20.39 -11.63
C THR A 130 30.76 -20.96 -11.92
N VAL A 131 30.62 -21.95 -12.80
CA VAL A 131 29.39 -22.74 -12.97
C VAL A 131 29.70 -24.15 -12.47
N SER A 132 29.09 -24.56 -11.36
CA SER A 132 29.17 -25.93 -10.85
C SER A 132 27.79 -26.56 -10.91
N ALA A 133 27.64 -27.65 -11.66
CA ALA A 133 26.45 -28.49 -11.65
C ALA A 133 26.48 -29.39 -10.39
N SER A 134 25.35 -29.48 -9.69
CA SER A 134 25.09 -30.50 -8.67
C SER A 134 24.31 -31.66 -9.26
#